data_AF-A0A367X8B7-F1
#
_entry.id   AF-A0A367X8B7-F1
#
_cell.length_a   1.000
_cell.length_b   1.000
_cell.length_c   1.000
_cell.angle_alpha   90.00
_cell.angle_beta   90.00
_cell.angle_gamma   90.00
#
_symmetry.space_group_name_H-M   'P 1'
#
loop_
_entity.id
_entity.type
_entity.pdbx_description
1 polymer ?
#
loop_
_entity_poly.entity_id
_entity_poly.type
_entity_poly.pdbx_seq_one_letter_code
_entity_poly.pdbx_strand_id
1 'polypeptide(L)'
;MFILSRQARTALIVLGLTVPLSAQSQESAHGHGQRQSDHANAAAPASPYAGQQDRSIKSLSADDISELQKGGGWGMAKAAELNGIPGPAHLLELSDDISLSADQKAAIVALYEQMKMDAIKEGANLIAAERALDDAFKVGGLTEPVLKALLQAIADRQSRLRFIHLATHLKTPAILSPAQIERYNKLRGYDG
;
A
#
# COMPACT_ATOMS: atom_id res chain seq x y z
N MET A 1 -30.28 -22.62 -31.00
CA MET A 1 -29.74 -23.97 -30.79
C MET A 1 -28.40 -24.05 -31.50
N PHE A 2 -27.30 -23.75 -30.79
CA PHE A 2 -25.93 -23.92 -31.26
C PHE A 2 -25.05 -24.31 -30.07
N ILE A 3 -24.10 -25.18 -30.38
CA ILE A 3 -23.53 -26.22 -29.53
C ILE A 3 -22.32 -25.71 -28.74
N LEU A 4 -22.16 -26.27 -27.53
CA LEU A 4 -21.03 -26.07 -26.62
C LEU A 4 -19.67 -26.41 -27.27
N SER A 5 -18.63 -25.68 -26.89
CA SER A 5 -17.25 -26.19 -26.89
C SER A 5 -16.55 -25.73 -25.62
N ARG A 6 -16.35 -26.68 -24.69
CA ARG A 6 -15.49 -26.52 -23.51
C ARG A 6 -14.11 -27.08 -23.86
N GLN A 7 -13.10 -26.22 -23.92
CA GLN A 7 -11.70 -26.62 -23.97
C GLN A 7 -11.22 -26.97 -22.55
N ALA A 8 -10.69 -28.19 -22.40
CA ALA A 8 -10.13 -28.71 -21.16
C ALA A 8 -8.74 -28.08 -20.88
N ARG A 9 -8.47 -27.74 -19.62
CA ARG A 9 -7.15 -27.31 -19.15
C ARG A 9 -6.45 -28.50 -18.49
N THR A 10 -5.34 -28.92 -19.08
CA THR A 10 -4.40 -29.90 -18.54
C THR A 10 -3.66 -29.32 -17.34
N ALA A 11 -3.76 -29.98 -16.20
CA ALA A 11 -2.97 -29.68 -15.00
C ALA A 11 -1.61 -30.40 -15.08
N LEU A 12 -0.52 -29.65 -14.97
CA LEU A 12 0.84 -30.20 -14.88
C LEU A 12 1.22 -30.35 -13.40
N ILE A 13 1.43 -31.60 -12.98
CA ILE A 13 1.90 -31.99 -11.66
C ILE A 13 3.44 -31.87 -11.64
N VAL A 14 3.98 -31.04 -10.75
CA VAL A 14 5.43 -31.00 -10.46
C VAL A 14 5.70 -31.95 -9.30
N LEU A 15 6.39 -33.06 -9.60
CA LEU A 15 6.86 -34.03 -8.62
C LEU A 15 8.11 -33.48 -7.90
N GLY A 16 8.08 -33.55 -6.56
CA GLY A 16 9.22 -33.22 -5.71
C GLY A 16 10.31 -34.31 -5.74
N LEU A 17 11.56 -33.87 -5.62
CA LEU A 17 12.73 -34.71 -5.34
C LEU A 17 13.50 -34.06 -4.21
N THR A 18 13.38 -34.61 -3.00
CA THR A 18 14.34 -34.38 -1.92
C THR A 18 15.10 -35.69 -1.70
N VAL A 19 16.43 -35.60 -1.73
CA VAL A 19 17.35 -36.72 -1.50
C VAL A 19 17.86 -36.61 -0.07
N PRO A 20 17.78 -37.66 0.76
CA PRO A 20 18.49 -37.70 2.03
C PRO A 20 19.91 -38.25 1.81
N LEU A 21 20.90 -37.73 2.52
CA LEU A 21 22.19 -38.42 2.65
C LEU A 21 22.58 -38.54 4.13
N SER A 22 22.87 -39.79 4.47
CA SER A 22 23.04 -40.38 5.79
C SER A 22 24.31 -39.98 6.52
N ALA A 23 24.24 -40.14 7.84
CA ALA A 23 25.30 -39.99 8.83
C ALA A 23 26.34 -41.13 8.84
N GLN A 24 27.55 -40.82 9.35
CA GLN A 24 28.46 -41.64 10.19
C GLN A 24 29.80 -40.85 10.33
N SER A 25 30.59 -40.87 11.41
CA SER A 25 30.76 -41.80 12.55
C SER A 25 31.67 -41.18 13.64
N GLN A 26 31.52 -41.69 14.88
CA GLN A 26 32.51 -41.95 15.97
C GLN A 26 33.50 -40.86 16.44
N GLU A 27 33.98 -40.78 17.69
CA GLU A 27 33.70 -41.29 19.05
C GLU A 27 34.91 -40.77 19.87
N SER A 28 34.74 -40.18 21.06
CA SER A 28 35.84 -40.01 22.04
C SER A 28 35.30 -39.58 23.41
N ALA A 29 35.90 -40.15 24.45
CA ALA A 29 35.38 -40.28 25.80
C ALA A 29 35.64 -39.10 26.76
N HIS A 30 34.82 -39.11 27.82
CA HIS A 30 35.07 -38.68 29.20
C HIS A 30 35.53 -37.24 29.50
N GLY A 31 34.57 -36.45 30.00
CA GLY A 31 34.82 -35.26 30.81
C GLY A 31 33.56 -34.92 31.62
N HIS A 32 33.58 -35.22 32.92
CA HIS A 32 32.62 -34.67 33.87
C HIS A 32 32.83 -33.16 33.97
N GLY A 33 31.93 -32.39 33.37
CA GLY A 33 31.87 -30.94 33.47
C GLY A 33 30.41 -30.53 33.38
N GLN A 34 29.94 -29.83 34.40
CA GLN A 34 28.56 -29.42 34.61
C GLN A 34 27.93 -28.86 33.32
N ARG A 35 26.90 -29.53 32.79
CA ARG A 35 25.96 -28.89 31.87
C ARG A 35 25.17 -27.88 32.68
N GLN A 36 25.70 -26.66 32.74
CA GLN A 36 24.93 -25.49 33.09
C GLN A 36 23.82 -25.43 32.06
N SER A 37 22.61 -25.82 32.48
CA SER A 37 21.39 -25.56 31.76
C SER A 37 21.21 -24.04 31.78
N ASP A 38 21.87 -23.37 30.83
CA ASP A 38 21.47 -22.05 30.38
C ASP A 38 20.09 -22.25 29.75
N HIS A 39 19.08 -22.31 30.62
CA HIS A 39 17.73 -21.92 30.28
C HIS A 39 17.83 -20.45 29.90
N ALA A 40 18.28 -20.20 28.66
CA ALA A 40 17.98 -18.99 27.95
C ALA A 40 16.48 -18.81 28.14
N ASN A 41 16.14 -17.81 28.95
CA ASN A 41 14.80 -17.30 29.09
C ASN A 41 14.48 -16.70 27.72
N ALA A 42 14.13 -17.58 26.77
CA ALA A 42 13.64 -17.22 25.46
C ALA A 42 12.29 -16.55 25.72
N ALA A 43 12.34 -15.23 25.91
CA ALA A 43 11.17 -14.40 25.97
C ALA A 43 10.30 -14.81 24.78
N ALA A 44 9.08 -15.26 25.06
CA ALA A 44 8.14 -15.64 24.02
C ALA A 44 8.10 -14.50 22.99
N PRO A 45 8.16 -14.80 21.68
CA PRO A 45 8.18 -13.76 20.68
C PRO A 45 6.94 -12.89 20.87
N ALA A 46 7.15 -11.62 21.21
CA ALA A 46 6.08 -10.67 21.37
C ALA A 46 5.26 -10.63 20.08
N SER A 47 3.94 -10.49 20.20
CA SER A 47 3.06 -10.32 19.03
C SER A 47 3.62 -9.20 18.12
N PRO A 48 3.59 -9.35 16.78
CA PRO A 48 4.02 -8.29 15.87
C PRO A 48 3.22 -6.98 16.03
N TYR A 49 2.09 -7.04 16.75
CA TYR A 49 1.24 -5.91 17.08
C TYR A 49 1.39 -5.40 18.52
N ALA A 50 2.30 -5.95 19.32
CA ALA A 50 2.52 -5.48 20.68
C ALA A 50 2.86 -3.99 20.71
N GLY A 51 2.16 -3.22 21.54
CA GLY A 51 2.24 -1.75 21.62
C GLY A 51 1.26 -1.03 20.68
N GLN A 52 0.73 -1.68 19.64
CA GLN A 52 -0.23 -1.07 18.73
C GLN A 52 -1.64 -0.96 19.34
N GLN A 53 -1.93 -1.73 20.41
CA GLN A 53 -3.18 -1.61 21.16
C GLN A 53 -3.36 -0.24 21.82
N ASP A 54 -2.30 0.55 21.97
CA ASP A 54 -2.36 1.89 22.59
C ASP A 54 -2.56 3.01 21.55
N ARG A 55 -2.59 2.68 20.25
CA ARG A 55 -2.91 3.64 19.19
C ARG A 55 -4.31 4.22 19.40
N SER A 56 -4.50 5.46 18.96
CA SER A 56 -5.81 6.08 18.98
C SER A 56 -6.78 5.27 18.10
N ILE A 57 -6.47 5.04 16.82
CA ILE A 57 -7.15 4.10 15.88
C ILE A 57 -6.25 2.88 15.72
N LYS A 58 -6.74 1.65 15.91
CA LYS A 58 -5.87 0.47 15.87
C LYS A 58 -5.31 0.18 14.47
N SER A 59 -6.12 0.43 13.43
CA SER A 59 -5.77 0.21 12.02
C SER A 59 -4.86 1.27 11.41
N LEU A 60 -4.75 2.47 12.00
CA LEU A 60 -3.98 3.59 11.45
C LEU A 60 -2.85 4.01 12.38
N SER A 61 -1.63 4.08 11.85
CA SER A 61 -0.50 4.69 12.56
C SER A 61 -0.62 6.23 12.61
N ALA A 62 0.23 6.87 13.40
CA ALA A 62 0.31 8.33 13.43
C ALA A 62 0.72 8.90 12.06
N ASP A 63 1.62 8.20 11.36
CA ASP A 63 2.07 8.60 10.02
C ASP A 63 0.94 8.45 8.99
N ASP A 64 0.14 7.38 9.05
CA ASP A 64 -1.03 7.22 8.18
C ASP A 64 -2.03 8.37 8.38
N ILE A 65 -2.32 8.71 9.64
CA ILE A 65 -3.22 9.82 9.97
C ILE A 65 -2.65 11.15 9.43
N SER A 66 -1.35 11.39 9.60
CA SER A 66 -0.67 12.59 9.10
C SER A 66 -0.72 12.68 7.58
N GLU A 67 -0.46 11.58 6.86
CA GLU A 67 -0.59 11.49 5.40
C GLU A 67 -2.01 11.81 4.92
N LEU A 68 -3.02 11.21 5.56
CA LEU A 68 -4.42 11.47 5.23
C LEU A 68 -4.82 12.92 5.51
N GLN A 69 -4.37 13.50 6.63
CA GLN A 69 -4.69 14.87 7.02
C GLN A 69 -4.08 15.93 6.10
N LYS A 70 -2.92 15.66 5.50
CA LYS A 70 -2.28 16.59 4.54
C LYS A 70 -2.65 16.33 3.08
N GLY A 71 -3.49 15.33 2.80
CA GLY A 71 -3.84 14.91 1.43
C GLY A 71 -2.66 14.29 0.67
N GLY A 72 -1.76 13.61 1.41
CA GLY A 72 -0.57 12.96 0.86
C GLY A 72 -0.89 11.79 -0.06
N GLY A 73 0.08 11.40 -0.88
CA GLY A 73 -0.13 10.38 -1.91
C GLY A 73 -0.38 8.98 -1.38
N TRP A 74 0.10 8.64 -0.17
CA TRP A 74 -0.09 7.36 0.54
C TRP A 74 -0.14 6.10 -0.36
N GLY A 75 0.69 6.06 -1.41
CA GLY A 75 0.72 4.97 -2.41
C GLY A 75 -0.48 4.86 -3.36
N MET A 76 -1.48 5.73 -3.27
CA MET A 76 -2.75 5.67 -4.00
C MET A 76 -2.60 5.75 -5.52
N ALA A 77 -1.62 6.52 -5.99
CA ALA A 77 -1.38 6.76 -7.41
C ALA A 77 -0.40 5.79 -8.08
N LYS A 78 0.20 4.83 -7.35
CA LYS A 78 1.31 4.01 -7.87
C LYS A 78 1.01 3.33 -9.21
N ALA A 79 -0.24 2.93 -9.45
CA ALA A 79 -0.63 2.31 -10.70
C ALA A 79 -0.49 3.24 -11.91
N ALA A 80 -0.69 4.56 -11.74
CA ALA A 80 -0.49 5.52 -12.80
C ALA A 80 1.00 5.92 -12.88
N GLU A 81 1.56 6.30 -11.73
CA GLU A 81 2.92 6.80 -11.63
C GLU A 81 3.97 5.81 -12.18
N LEU A 82 3.92 4.56 -11.72
CA LEU A 82 4.89 3.53 -12.11
C LEU A 82 4.63 2.99 -13.52
N ASN A 83 3.55 3.40 -14.18
CA ASN A 83 3.30 3.15 -15.61
C ASN A 83 3.54 4.43 -16.45
N GLY A 84 4.33 5.36 -15.92
CA GLY A 84 4.82 6.54 -16.63
C GLY A 84 3.77 7.62 -16.90
N ILE A 85 2.67 7.62 -16.14
CA ILE A 85 1.65 8.67 -16.20
C ILE A 85 1.97 9.71 -15.12
N PRO A 86 2.40 10.93 -15.48
CA PRO A 86 2.93 11.88 -14.52
C PRO A 86 1.92 12.35 -13.48
N GLY A 87 2.41 12.55 -12.25
CA GLY A 87 1.68 13.23 -11.18
C GLY A 87 2.08 14.71 -11.07
N PRO A 88 1.17 15.61 -10.64
CA PRO A 88 1.43 17.04 -10.65
C PRO A 88 2.52 17.47 -9.65
N ALA A 89 2.61 16.85 -8.47
CA ALA A 89 3.65 17.19 -7.48
C ALA A 89 5.06 17.02 -8.05
N HIS A 90 5.36 15.85 -8.61
CA HIS A 90 6.67 15.56 -9.18
C HIS A 90 6.96 16.34 -10.47
N LEU A 91 5.93 16.71 -11.24
CA LEU A 91 6.11 17.64 -12.37
C LEU A 91 6.53 19.03 -11.92
N LEU A 92 5.98 19.53 -10.80
CA LEU A 92 6.35 20.83 -10.26
C LEU A 92 7.78 20.81 -9.69
N GLU A 93 8.16 19.72 -9.03
CA GLU A 93 9.55 19.49 -8.57
C GLU A 93 10.55 19.49 -9.73
N LEU A 94 10.18 18.89 -10.87
CA LEU A 94 11.02 18.77 -12.07
C LEU A 94 10.73 19.86 -13.12
N SER A 95 10.09 20.97 -12.73
CA SER A 95 9.47 21.88 -13.70
C SER A 95 10.46 22.52 -14.68
N ASP A 96 11.69 22.78 -14.24
CA ASP A 96 12.74 23.36 -15.06
C ASP A 96 13.39 22.31 -15.96
N ASP A 97 13.66 21.10 -15.44
CA ASP A 97 14.24 19.99 -16.21
C ASP A 97 13.32 19.42 -17.30
N ILE A 98 12.02 19.62 -17.15
CA ILE A 98 10.96 19.27 -18.12
C ILE A 98 10.61 20.47 -19.00
N SER A 99 11.12 21.67 -18.68
CA SER A 99 10.83 22.92 -19.41
C SER A 99 9.33 23.20 -19.52
N LEU A 100 8.62 23.17 -18.40
CA LEU A 100 7.20 23.53 -18.36
C LEU A 100 7.01 25.02 -18.65
N SER A 101 6.08 25.36 -19.54
CA SER A 101 5.69 26.76 -19.77
C SER A 101 4.99 27.35 -18.55
N ALA A 102 4.91 28.68 -18.47
CA ALA A 102 4.18 29.36 -17.38
C ALA A 102 2.72 28.89 -17.30
N ASP A 103 2.05 28.72 -18.45
CA ASP A 103 0.67 28.23 -18.52
C ASP A 103 0.54 26.78 -18.06
N GLN A 104 1.49 25.91 -18.42
CA GLN A 104 1.53 24.52 -17.94
C GLN A 104 1.74 24.46 -16.43
N LYS A 105 2.70 25.24 -15.90
CA LYS A 105 2.95 25.32 -14.45
C LYS A 105 1.68 25.77 -13.72
N ALA A 106 1.00 26.82 -14.20
CA ALA A 106 -0.25 27.30 -13.60
C ALA A 106 -1.36 26.24 -13.62
N ALA A 107 -1.55 25.54 -14.75
CA ALA A 107 -2.55 24.47 -14.87
C ALA A 107 -2.26 23.27 -13.95
N ILE A 108 -0.99 22.88 -13.82
CA ILE A 108 -0.56 21.79 -12.95
C ILE A 108 -0.73 22.16 -11.47
N VAL A 109 -0.40 23.40 -11.07
CA VAL A 109 -0.67 23.90 -9.71
C VAL A 109 -2.16 23.86 -9.39
N ALA A 110 -3.01 24.36 -10.29
CA ALA A 110 -4.46 24.33 -10.08
C ALA A 110 -4.99 22.88 -9.93
N LEU A 111 -4.49 21.96 -10.76
CA LEU A 111 -4.85 20.55 -10.68
C LEU A 111 -4.38 19.90 -9.37
N TYR A 112 -3.17 20.21 -8.91
CA TYR A 112 -2.61 19.73 -7.64
C TYR A 112 -3.41 20.22 -6.43
N GLU A 113 -3.68 21.52 -6.36
CA GLU A 113 -4.39 22.11 -5.23
C GLU A 113 -5.82 21.57 -5.12
N GLN A 114 -6.53 21.43 -6.25
CA GLN A 114 -7.85 20.80 -6.26
C GLN A 114 -7.81 19.36 -5.76
N MET A 115 -6.86 18.54 -6.28
CA MET A 115 -6.67 17.17 -5.81
C MET A 115 -6.40 17.14 -4.29
N LYS A 116 -5.55 18.04 -3.79
CA LYS A 116 -5.13 18.07 -2.39
C LYS A 116 -6.30 18.42 -1.48
N MET A 117 -7.09 19.42 -1.84
CA MET A 117 -8.32 19.77 -1.12
C MET A 117 -9.29 18.59 -1.03
N ASP A 118 -9.53 17.90 -2.15
CA ASP A 118 -10.41 16.73 -2.19
C ASP A 118 -9.86 15.56 -1.37
N ALA A 119 -8.55 15.31 -1.44
CA ALA A 119 -7.87 14.26 -0.70
C ALA A 119 -7.88 14.51 0.82
N ILE A 120 -7.68 15.75 1.27
CA ILE A 120 -7.78 16.13 2.70
C ILE A 120 -9.18 15.84 3.23
N LYS A 121 -10.20 16.26 2.47
CA LYS A 121 -11.59 16.04 2.85
C LYS A 121 -11.91 14.55 2.97
N GLU A 122 -11.50 13.75 1.98
CA GLU A 122 -11.78 12.32 2.00
C GLU A 122 -10.91 11.54 3.00
N GLY A 123 -9.68 12.01 3.27
CA GLY A 123 -8.81 11.49 4.32
C GLY A 123 -9.44 11.67 5.70
N ALA A 124 -10.02 12.84 5.99
CA ALA A 124 -10.76 13.06 7.23
C ALA A 124 -11.98 12.12 7.35
N ASN A 125 -12.70 11.87 6.26
CA ASN A 125 -13.82 10.93 6.24
C ASN A 125 -13.37 9.49 6.50
N LEU A 126 -12.22 9.07 5.93
CA LEU A 126 -11.65 7.74 6.16
C LEU A 126 -11.22 7.56 7.62
N ILE A 127 -10.53 8.55 8.19
CA ILE A 127 -10.14 8.55 9.62
C ILE A 127 -11.37 8.39 10.52
N ALA A 128 -12.45 9.12 10.23
CA ALA A 128 -13.69 9.03 11.00
C ALA A 128 -14.37 7.66 10.86
N ALA A 129 -14.34 7.05 9.67
CA ALA A 129 -14.91 5.72 9.44
C ALA A 129 -14.13 4.62 10.18
N GLU A 130 -12.80 4.69 10.14
CA GLU A 130 -11.92 3.76 10.89
C GLU A 130 -12.09 3.92 12.40
N ARG A 131 -12.24 5.16 12.89
CA ARG A 131 -12.59 5.46 14.29
C ARG A 131 -13.92 4.81 14.68
N ALA A 132 -14.95 4.94 13.85
CA ALA A 132 -16.27 4.37 14.14
C ALA A 132 -16.23 2.83 14.23
N LEU A 133 -15.45 2.18 13.38
CA LEU A 133 -15.23 0.73 13.47
C LEU A 133 -14.52 0.34 14.76
N ASP A 134 -13.42 1.03 15.10
CA ASP A 134 -12.66 0.80 16.33
C ASP A 134 -13.53 0.96 17.60
N ASP A 135 -14.32 2.03 17.65
CA ASP A 135 -15.20 2.30 18.80
C ASP A 135 -16.34 1.28 18.91
N ALA A 136 -16.88 0.79 17.79
CA ALA A 136 -17.89 -0.25 17.79
C ALA A 136 -17.39 -1.58 18.39
N PHE A 137 -16.12 -1.93 18.17
CA PHE A 137 -15.49 -3.09 18.82
C PHE A 137 -15.23 -2.86 20.30
N LYS A 138 -14.86 -1.64 20.73
CA LYS A 138 -14.66 -1.32 22.15
C LYS A 138 -15.94 -1.40 22.97
N VAL A 139 -17.06 -0.93 22.42
CA VAL A 139 -18.36 -0.95 23.09
C VAL A 139 -18.91 -2.37 23.22
N GLY A 140 -18.65 -3.24 22.24
CA GLY A 140 -19.18 -4.60 22.20
C GLY A 140 -20.62 -4.67 21.67
N GLY A 141 -21.14 -5.89 21.50
CA GLY A 141 -22.49 -6.12 20.94
C GLY A 141 -22.61 -5.87 19.43
N LEU A 142 -21.48 -5.77 18.72
CA LEU A 142 -21.45 -5.60 17.28
C LEU A 142 -22.09 -6.80 16.56
N THR A 143 -23.07 -6.52 15.69
CA THR A 143 -23.73 -7.54 14.87
C THR A 143 -23.12 -7.59 13.47
N GLU A 144 -23.26 -8.73 12.79
CA GLU A 144 -22.75 -8.89 11.42
C GLU A 144 -23.31 -7.84 10.43
N PRO A 145 -24.61 -7.48 10.44
CA PRO A 145 -25.12 -6.42 9.57
C PRO A 145 -24.47 -5.05 9.81
N VAL A 146 -24.25 -4.69 11.08
CA VAL A 146 -23.61 -3.41 11.44
C VAL A 146 -22.14 -3.41 11.01
N LEU A 147 -21.42 -4.53 11.23
CA LEU A 147 -20.04 -4.68 10.76
C LEU A 147 -19.95 -4.51 9.23
N LYS A 148 -20.85 -5.16 8.47
CA LYS A 148 -20.89 -5.00 7.00
C LYS A 148 -21.09 -3.54 6.57
N ALA A 149 -21.97 -2.81 7.24
CA ALA A 149 -22.21 -1.40 6.94
C ALA A 149 -20.98 -0.52 7.21
N LEU A 150 -20.29 -0.73 8.33
CA LEU A 150 -19.06 0.00 8.67
C LEU A 150 -17.94 -0.29 7.67
N LEU A 151 -17.75 -1.55 7.30
CA LEU A 151 -16.74 -1.95 6.32
C LEU A 151 -17.04 -1.39 4.93
N GLN A 152 -18.32 -1.37 4.50
CA GLN A 152 -18.70 -0.75 3.24
C GLN A 152 -18.40 0.74 3.24
N ALA A 153 -18.70 1.44 4.34
CA ALA A 153 -18.38 2.86 4.47
C ALA A 153 -16.87 3.10 4.33
N ILE A 154 -16.01 2.32 5.00
CA ILE A 154 -14.55 2.40 4.89
C ILE A 154 -14.10 2.15 3.45
N ALA A 155 -14.59 1.07 2.82
CA ALA A 155 -14.22 0.71 1.46
C ALA A 155 -14.60 1.80 0.45
N ASP A 156 -15.76 2.44 0.62
CA ASP A 156 -16.19 3.56 -0.22
C ASP A 156 -15.24 4.75 -0.08
N ARG A 157 -14.78 5.07 1.14
CA ARG A 157 -13.81 6.16 1.38
C ARG A 157 -12.45 5.86 0.77
N GLN A 158 -11.94 4.64 0.96
CA GLN A 158 -10.68 4.21 0.36
C GLN A 158 -10.74 4.26 -1.17
N SER A 159 -11.85 3.82 -1.76
CA SER A 159 -12.08 3.88 -3.21
C SER A 159 -12.08 5.32 -3.73
N ARG A 160 -12.81 6.23 -3.07
CA ARG A 160 -12.87 7.65 -3.42
C ARG A 160 -11.52 8.33 -3.29
N LEU A 161 -10.79 8.09 -2.20
CA LEU A 161 -9.46 8.64 -2.00
C LEU A 161 -8.51 8.18 -3.10
N ARG A 162 -8.51 6.88 -3.42
CA ARG A 162 -7.69 6.33 -4.51
C ARG A 162 -8.08 6.91 -5.87
N PHE A 163 -9.37 7.10 -6.11
CA PHE A 163 -9.88 7.74 -7.33
C PHE A 163 -9.37 9.18 -7.47
N ILE A 164 -9.40 10.00 -6.41
CA ILE A 164 -8.90 11.39 -6.44
C ILE A 164 -7.46 11.46 -6.96
N HIS A 165 -6.58 10.59 -6.47
CA HIS A 165 -5.19 10.54 -6.91
C HIS A 165 -5.05 10.02 -8.35
N LEU A 166 -5.67 8.89 -8.68
CA LEU A 166 -5.55 8.29 -10.03
C LEU A 166 -6.19 9.16 -11.11
N ALA A 167 -7.35 9.78 -10.84
CA ALA A 167 -8.00 10.69 -11.77
C ALA A 167 -7.16 11.93 -12.05
N THR A 168 -6.40 12.39 -11.06
CA THR A 168 -5.46 13.51 -11.23
C THR A 168 -4.30 13.12 -12.15
N HIS A 169 -3.71 11.94 -11.96
CA HIS A 169 -2.73 11.42 -12.93
C HIS A 169 -3.34 11.26 -14.32
N LEU A 170 -4.56 10.75 -14.45
CA LEU A 170 -5.24 10.57 -15.74
C LEU A 170 -5.43 11.89 -16.52
N LYS A 171 -5.65 13.01 -15.81
CA LYS A 171 -5.84 14.33 -16.41
C LYS A 171 -4.52 15.02 -16.80
N THR A 172 -3.43 14.69 -16.12
CA THR A 172 -2.15 15.40 -16.22
C THR A 172 -1.53 15.37 -17.63
N PRO A 173 -1.52 14.24 -18.37
CA PRO A 173 -0.96 14.18 -19.72
C PRO A 173 -1.56 15.19 -20.71
N ALA A 174 -2.82 15.60 -20.54
CA ALA A 174 -3.46 16.57 -21.43
C ALA A 174 -2.85 17.99 -21.35
N ILE A 175 -2.04 18.26 -20.32
CA ILE A 175 -1.33 19.54 -20.12
C ILE A 175 0.06 19.50 -20.75
N LEU A 176 0.59 18.30 -21.04
CA LEU A 176 1.98 18.09 -21.44
C LEU A 176 2.08 17.73 -22.92
N SER A 177 3.25 18.01 -23.50
CA SER A 177 3.63 17.40 -24.78
C SER A 177 4.14 15.97 -24.58
N PRO A 178 4.11 15.12 -25.63
CA PRO A 178 4.71 13.78 -25.56
C PRO A 178 6.19 13.80 -25.14
N ALA A 179 6.97 14.78 -25.62
CA ALA A 179 8.38 14.93 -25.27
C ALA A 179 8.61 15.25 -23.78
N GLN A 180 7.70 16.02 -23.16
CA GLN A 180 7.75 16.32 -21.73
C GLN A 180 7.43 15.08 -20.88
N ILE A 181 6.50 14.24 -21.33
CA ILE A 181 6.17 12.96 -20.66
C ILE A 181 7.37 12.00 -20.75
N GLU A 182 8.00 11.89 -21.92
CA GLU A 182 9.23 11.09 -22.08
C GLU A 182 10.35 11.61 -21.16
N ARG A 183 10.56 12.94 -21.12
CA ARG A 183 11.56 13.56 -20.23
C ARG A 183 11.27 13.27 -18.75
N TYR A 184 10.00 13.36 -18.34
CA TYR A 184 9.58 12.99 -16.99
C TYR A 184 9.95 11.54 -16.67
N ASN A 185 9.60 10.58 -17.53
CA ASN A 185 9.86 9.16 -17.27
C ASN A 185 11.36 8.86 -17.20
N LYS A 186 12.20 9.52 -18.02
CA LYS A 186 13.67 9.49 -17.88
C LYS A 186 14.15 9.98 -16.52
N LEU A 187 13.71 11.17 -16.10
CA LEU A 187 14.12 11.78 -14.84
C LEU A 187 13.69 10.95 -13.61
N ARG A 188 12.59 10.20 -13.75
CA ARG A 188 12.05 9.35 -12.70
C ARG A 188 12.56 7.92 -12.71
N GLY A 189 13.29 7.53 -13.76
CA GLY A 189 13.84 6.18 -13.91
C GLY A 189 12.80 5.13 -14.28
N TYR A 190 11.77 5.51 -15.04
CA TYR A 190 10.68 4.62 -15.48
C TYR A 190 10.85 4.07 -16.90
N ASP A 191 11.89 4.47 -17.63
CA ASP A 191 12.19 4.04 -19.01
C ASP A 191 12.85 2.64 -19.11
N GLY A 192 12.57 1.74 -18.17
CA GLY A 192 13.15 0.40 -18.08
C GLY A 192 12.40 -0.68 -18.84
#